data_AF-A0A484AYT3-F1
#
_entry.id   AF-A0A484AYT3-F1
#
_cell.length_a   1.000
_cell.length_b   1.000
_cell.length_c   1.000
_cell.angle_alpha   90.00
_cell.angle_beta   90.00
_cell.angle_gamma   90.00
#
_symmetry.space_group_name_H-M   'P 1'
#
loop_
_entity.id
_entity.type
_entity.pdbx_description
1 polymer ?
#
loop_
_entity_poly.entity_id
_entity_poly.type
_entity_poly.pdbx_seq_one_letter_code
_entity_poly.pdbx_strand_id
1 'polypeptide(L)'
;MLLWHWVAQVLPLLLLQLLLDLTELPSAAAWLKFNSYTALSKKRTDLRKKCPKVRAIRNFDLELMMGNWHVVQYYASTEELPEYACMRSNFAFSSEDQHITMNFSYIYAEDPLREKLQGNITWLIPDFGTPGHWMHTEDIYEGIYNTYVLDTDYQNWGLIMHCAEKKKHPRYLSALLLSRQPTLGDNVITFLREKLPRYDIDLSFMFAINQTSCEHLMESSKDDPLAYIVNGQQRVADNIKLINKP
;
A
#
# COMPACT_ATOMS: atom_id res chain seq x y z
N MET A 1 -76.51 -10.42 46.92
CA MET A 1 -75.57 -9.33 47.23
C MET A 1 -74.13 -9.90 47.26
N LEU A 2 -73.70 -10.55 46.17
CA LEU A 2 -72.50 -11.41 46.12
C LEU A 2 -71.71 -11.27 44.79
N LEU A 3 -71.97 -10.21 44.03
CA LEU A 3 -71.30 -9.92 42.75
C LEU A 3 -70.40 -8.68 42.76
N TRP A 4 -70.23 -8.02 43.91
CA TRP A 4 -69.44 -6.79 44.08
C TRP A 4 -68.10 -7.00 44.81
N HIS A 5 -67.70 -8.25 45.07
CA HIS A 5 -66.41 -8.56 45.72
C HIS A 5 -65.35 -9.15 44.79
N TRP A 6 -65.72 -9.64 43.60
CA TRP A 6 -64.75 -10.21 42.66
C TRP A 6 -64.10 -9.19 41.71
N VAL A 7 -64.69 -8.00 41.55
CA VAL A 7 -64.15 -6.97 40.63
C VAL A 7 -63.05 -6.12 41.29
N ALA A 8 -62.99 -6.08 42.62
CA ALA A 8 -62.06 -5.21 43.36
C ALA A 8 -60.64 -5.80 43.56
N GLN A 9 -60.38 -7.06 43.19
CA GLN A 9 -59.07 -7.70 43.39
C GLN A 9 -58.28 -7.99 42.10
N VAL A 10 -58.89 -7.87 40.92
CA VAL A 10 -58.21 -8.19 39.65
C VAL A 10 -57.70 -6.93 38.93
N LEU A 11 -58.33 -5.78 39.13
CA LEU A 11 -57.88 -4.51 38.53
C LEU A 11 -56.50 -4.01 38.99
N PRO A 12 -56.07 -4.12 40.27
CA PRO A 12 -54.77 -3.59 40.67
C PRO A 12 -53.59 -4.47 40.24
N LEU A 13 -53.81 -5.76 39.93
CA LEU A 13 -52.76 -6.65 39.41
C LEU A 13 -52.50 -6.45 37.91
N LEU A 14 -53.57 -6.23 37.12
CA LEU A 14 -53.43 -5.94 35.68
C LEU A 14 -52.80 -4.57 35.42
N LEU A 15 -53.06 -3.57 36.28
CA LEU A 15 -52.42 -2.26 36.18
C LEU A 15 -50.92 -2.32 36.53
N LEU A 16 -50.52 -3.19 37.44
CA LEU A 16 -49.12 -3.36 37.84
C LEU A 16 -48.31 -4.11 36.76
N GLN A 17 -48.91 -5.06 36.04
CA GLN A 17 -48.27 -5.72 34.89
C GLN A 17 -48.09 -4.75 33.70
N LEU A 18 -49.07 -3.89 33.42
CA LEU A 18 -48.95 -2.86 32.38
C LEU A 18 -47.92 -1.76 32.70
N LEU A 19 -47.63 -1.51 33.98
CA LEU A 19 -46.60 -0.56 34.42
C LEU A 19 -45.18 -1.13 34.37
N LEU A 20 -45.01 -2.46 34.46
CA LEU A 20 -43.69 -3.12 34.36
C LEU A 20 -43.21 -3.22 32.91
N ASP A 21 -44.12 -3.42 31.95
CA ASP A 21 -43.77 -3.53 30.52
C ASP A 21 -43.39 -2.19 29.85
N LEU A 22 -43.64 -1.05 30.51
CA LEU A 22 -43.24 0.28 30.03
C LEU A 22 -41.82 0.70 30.45
N THR A 23 -41.08 -0.14 31.17
CA THR A 23 -39.73 0.18 31.65
C THR A 23 -38.58 -0.43 30.83
N GLU A 24 -38.88 -1.19 29.77
CA GLU A 24 -37.85 -1.55 28.78
C GLU A 24 -37.66 -0.43 27.74
N LEU A 25 -37.26 0.75 28.22
CA LEU A 25 -36.51 1.68 27.39
C LEU A 25 -35.17 1.00 27.09
N PRO A 26 -34.81 0.74 25.81
CA PRO A 26 -33.51 0.20 25.48
C PRO A 26 -32.47 1.17 26.03
N SER A 27 -31.76 0.70 27.05
CA SER A 27 -30.78 1.44 27.84
C SER A 27 -29.97 2.42 26.98
N ALA A 28 -29.65 3.59 27.54
CA ALA A 28 -28.69 4.54 26.95
C ALA A 28 -27.35 3.88 26.54
N ALA A 29 -27.06 2.65 27.00
CA ALA A 29 -25.96 1.83 26.55
C ALA A 29 -26.05 1.42 25.06
N ALA A 30 -27.25 1.28 24.47
CA ALA A 30 -27.40 1.02 23.04
C ALA A 30 -26.91 2.21 22.19
N TRP A 31 -27.25 3.44 22.60
CA TRP A 31 -26.78 4.67 21.94
C TRP A 31 -25.27 4.91 22.13
N LEU A 32 -24.71 4.59 23.31
CA LEU A 32 -23.27 4.65 23.53
C LEU A 32 -22.49 3.60 22.69
N LYS A 33 -23.07 2.43 22.45
CA LYS A 33 -22.48 1.38 21.60
C LYS A 33 -22.48 1.78 20.12
N PHE A 34 -23.56 2.37 19.60
CA PHE A 34 -23.61 2.88 18.21
C PHE A 34 -22.54 3.95 17.94
N ASN A 35 -22.30 4.84 18.90
CA ASN A 35 -21.21 5.83 18.82
C ASN A 35 -19.81 5.17 18.86
N SER A 36 -19.66 4.06 19.58
CA SER A 36 -18.40 3.33 19.64
C SER A 36 -18.07 2.63 18.33
N TYR A 37 -19.03 1.97 17.67
CA TYR A 37 -18.79 1.31 16.38
C TYR A 37 -18.51 2.30 15.25
N THR A 38 -19.21 3.44 15.21
CA THR A 38 -18.99 4.49 14.23
C THR A 38 -17.66 5.22 14.46
N ALA A 39 -17.28 5.49 15.71
CA ALA A 39 -15.97 6.04 16.06
C ALA A 39 -14.83 5.06 15.74
N LEU A 40 -14.99 3.77 16.03
CA LEU A 40 -14.00 2.73 15.73
C LEU A 40 -13.85 2.52 14.21
N SER A 41 -14.97 2.52 13.48
CA SER A 41 -15.00 2.49 12.01
C SER A 41 -14.31 3.72 11.43
N LYS A 42 -14.68 4.94 11.87
CA LYS A 42 -14.03 6.19 11.43
C LYS A 42 -12.53 6.21 11.73
N LYS A 43 -12.12 5.74 12.92
CA LYS A 43 -10.69 5.59 13.30
C LYS A 43 -9.97 4.59 12.39
N ARG A 44 -10.59 3.43 12.09
CA ARG A 44 -10.04 2.43 11.17
C ARG A 44 -9.96 2.93 9.72
N THR A 45 -10.89 3.78 9.30
CA THR A 45 -10.89 4.39 7.96
C THR A 45 -9.86 5.52 7.85
N ASP A 46 -9.61 6.29 8.91
CA ASP A 46 -8.57 7.32 8.95
C ASP A 46 -7.16 6.69 8.96
N LEU A 47 -6.97 5.59 9.71
CA LEU A 47 -5.72 4.82 9.71
C LEU A 47 -5.37 4.27 8.32
N ARG A 48 -6.38 3.92 7.51
CA ARG A 48 -6.18 3.45 6.13
C ARG A 48 -5.87 4.58 5.14
N LYS A 49 -6.01 5.84 5.52
CA LYS A 49 -5.78 7.01 4.65
C LYS A 49 -4.44 7.72 4.91
N LYS A 50 -3.90 7.59 6.11
CA LYS A 50 -2.66 8.29 6.53
C LYS A 50 -1.50 7.34 6.67
N CYS A 51 -0.30 7.77 6.31
CA CYS A 51 0.90 6.99 6.51
C CYS A 51 1.10 6.62 7.99
N PRO A 52 1.57 5.40 8.30
CA PRO A 52 1.92 5.06 9.67
C PRO A 52 3.12 5.92 10.11
N LYS A 53 3.32 6.07 11.42
CA LYS A 53 4.52 6.73 11.93
C LYS A 53 5.72 5.81 11.72
N VAL A 54 6.47 6.03 10.66
CA VAL A 54 7.67 5.25 10.32
C VAL A 54 8.89 5.81 11.06
N ARG A 55 9.79 4.92 11.46
CA ARG A 55 11.10 5.28 12.03
C ARG A 55 12.14 4.73 11.09
N ALA A 56 12.83 5.63 10.39
CA ALA A 56 13.99 5.26 9.59
C ALA A 56 15.12 4.73 10.47
N ILE A 57 16.05 4.00 9.86
CA ILE A 57 17.26 3.50 10.50
C ILE A 57 18.06 4.67 11.09
N ARG A 58 18.66 4.43 12.26
CA ARG A 58 19.51 5.40 12.95
C ARG A 58 20.94 5.31 12.42
N ASN A 59 21.68 6.42 12.50
CA ASN A 59 23.08 6.49 12.06
C ASN A 59 23.25 5.95 10.64
N PHE A 60 22.32 6.32 9.76
CA PHE A 60 22.25 5.82 8.41
C PHE A 60 23.43 6.36 7.60
N ASP A 61 24.18 5.46 6.98
CA ASP A 61 25.25 5.81 6.05
C ASP A 61 24.70 5.85 4.63
N LEU A 62 24.53 7.06 4.10
CA LEU A 62 24.00 7.30 2.77
C LEU A 62 24.87 6.66 1.69
N GLU A 63 26.19 6.88 1.76
CA GLU A 63 27.12 6.46 0.71
C GLU A 63 27.16 4.94 0.58
N LEU A 64 27.17 4.24 1.71
CA LEU A 64 27.19 2.77 1.72
C LEU A 64 25.88 2.13 1.21
N MET A 65 24.75 2.84 1.27
CA MET A 65 23.48 2.36 0.73
C MET A 65 23.40 2.44 -0.80
N MET A 66 24.18 3.33 -1.43
CA MET A 66 24.10 3.59 -2.87
C MET A 66 24.49 2.37 -3.73
N GLY A 67 24.25 2.48 -5.03
CA GLY A 67 24.57 1.47 -6.04
C GLY A 67 23.43 0.49 -6.31
N ASN A 68 23.79 -0.65 -6.90
CA ASN A 68 22.85 -1.65 -7.43
C ASN A 68 22.29 -2.58 -6.35
N TRP A 69 21.00 -2.89 -6.47
CA TRP A 69 20.26 -3.83 -5.64
C TRP A 69 19.27 -4.62 -6.48
N HIS A 70 19.08 -5.89 -6.12
CA HIS A 70 17.99 -6.74 -6.58
C HIS A 70 16.85 -6.62 -5.58
N VAL A 71 15.62 -6.42 -6.06
CA VAL A 71 14.45 -6.56 -5.20
C VAL A 71 14.12 -8.05 -5.14
N VAL A 72 14.22 -8.66 -3.96
CA VAL A 72 13.99 -10.11 -3.78
C VAL A 72 12.63 -10.43 -3.18
N GLN A 73 12.03 -9.48 -2.44
CA GLN A 73 10.62 -9.49 -2.11
C GLN A 73 10.01 -8.11 -2.28
N TYR A 74 8.75 -8.09 -2.69
CA TYR A 74 7.96 -6.90 -2.96
C TYR A 74 6.61 -7.00 -2.27
N TYR A 75 6.15 -5.88 -1.73
CA TYR A 75 4.78 -5.67 -1.32
C TYR A 75 4.28 -4.37 -1.89
N ALA A 76 3.01 -4.35 -2.30
CA ALA A 76 2.24 -3.13 -2.44
C ALA A 76 0.79 -3.35 -2.05
N SER A 77 0.19 -2.33 -1.43
CA SER A 77 -1.19 -2.39 -0.94
C SER A 77 -2.25 -2.49 -2.04
N THR A 78 -1.87 -2.34 -3.31
CA THR A 78 -2.75 -2.50 -4.47
C THR A 78 -2.67 -3.88 -5.10
N GLU A 79 -1.66 -4.68 -4.74
CA GLU A 79 -1.39 -5.96 -5.40
C GLU A 79 -1.89 -7.13 -4.56
N GLU A 80 -2.58 -8.04 -5.24
CA GLU A 80 -3.10 -9.28 -4.63
C GLU A 80 -2.37 -10.53 -5.13
N LEU A 81 -1.56 -10.42 -6.19
CA LEU A 81 -0.85 -11.51 -6.84
C LEU A 81 0.59 -11.10 -7.21
N PRO A 82 1.51 -12.07 -7.37
CA PRO A 82 2.88 -11.80 -7.83
C PRO A 82 2.89 -11.34 -9.30
N GLU A 83 3.08 -10.04 -9.53
CA GLU A 83 2.99 -9.44 -10.87
C GLU A 83 4.35 -9.28 -11.57
N TYR A 84 5.44 -9.17 -10.81
CA TYR A 84 6.74 -8.72 -11.32
C TYR A 84 7.85 -9.76 -11.21
N ALA A 85 8.82 -9.66 -12.13
CA ALA A 85 10.08 -10.38 -12.10
C ALA A 85 11.25 -9.45 -12.47
N CYS A 86 12.48 -9.90 -12.23
CA CYS A 86 13.72 -9.21 -12.60
C CYS A 86 13.80 -7.76 -12.10
N MET A 87 13.17 -7.47 -10.96
CA MET A 87 13.11 -6.11 -10.43
C MET A 87 14.47 -5.71 -9.85
N ARG A 88 15.06 -4.63 -10.36
CA ARG A 88 16.36 -4.10 -9.98
C ARG A 88 16.26 -2.61 -9.70
N SER A 89 17.09 -2.11 -8.79
CA SER A 89 17.16 -0.70 -8.42
C SER A 89 18.62 -0.26 -8.29
N ASN A 90 18.95 0.93 -8.79
CA ASN A 90 20.23 1.59 -8.60
C ASN A 90 19.98 2.91 -7.88
N PHE A 91 20.51 3.04 -6.66
CA PHE A 91 20.44 4.27 -5.88
C PHE A 91 21.69 5.13 -6.09
N ALA A 92 21.50 6.44 -6.25
CA ALA A 92 22.60 7.40 -6.27
C ALA A 92 22.24 8.64 -5.44
N PHE A 93 23.25 9.27 -4.84
CA PHE A 93 23.12 10.49 -4.05
C PHE A 93 23.96 11.61 -4.66
N SER A 94 23.33 12.77 -4.88
CA SER A 94 24.01 14.01 -5.27
C SER A 94 24.20 14.87 -4.02
N SER A 95 25.45 15.08 -3.60
CA SER A 95 25.77 15.97 -2.48
C SER A 95 25.52 17.45 -2.80
N GLU A 96 25.60 17.83 -4.09
CA GLU A 96 25.34 19.19 -4.57
C GLU A 96 23.85 19.51 -4.47
N ASP A 97 23.00 18.63 -4.99
CA ASP A 97 21.55 18.85 -5.03
C ASP A 97 20.82 18.31 -3.79
N GLN A 98 21.54 17.61 -2.90
CA GLN A 98 20.98 16.93 -1.72
C GLN A 98 19.85 15.95 -2.08
N HIS A 99 19.92 15.38 -3.29
CA HIS A 99 18.92 14.48 -3.83
C HIS A 99 19.39 13.03 -3.87
N ILE A 100 18.44 12.12 -3.64
CA ILE A 100 18.59 10.70 -3.90
C ILE A 100 17.81 10.38 -5.16
N THR A 101 18.41 9.59 -6.04
CA THR A 101 17.74 9.06 -7.23
C THR A 101 17.71 7.55 -7.17
N MET A 102 16.64 6.95 -7.69
CA MET A 102 16.54 5.51 -7.93
C MET A 102 16.18 5.28 -9.39
N ASN A 103 17.09 4.69 -10.14
CA ASN A 103 16.77 4.09 -11.43
C ASN A 103 16.32 2.66 -11.19
N PHE A 104 15.13 2.29 -11.62
CA PHE A 104 14.60 0.94 -11.43
C PHE A 104 14.17 0.32 -12.75
N SER A 105 14.20 -1.01 -12.79
CA SER A 105 13.73 -1.79 -13.93
C SER A 105 13.03 -3.05 -13.47
N TYR A 106 12.06 -3.55 -14.25
CA TYR A 106 11.37 -4.81 -13.99
C TYR A 106 10.74 -5.35 -15.28
N ILE A 107 10.20 -6.57 -15.21
CA ILE A 107 9.29 -7.13 -16.21
C ILE A 107 7.99 -7.57 -15.52
N TYR A 108 6.90 -7.67 -16.27
CA TYR A 108 5.74 -8.43 -15.83
C TYR A 108 6.06 -9.93 -15.92
N ALA A 109 5.77 -10.69 -14.86
CA ALA A 109 6.15 -12.09 -14.74
C ALA A 109 5.47 -12.98 -15.80
N GLU A 110 4.26 -12.62 -16.22
CA GLU A 110 3.44 -13.35 -17.18
C GLU A 110 3.56 -12.82 -18.61
N ASP A 111 4.35 -11.76 -18.85
CA ASP A 111 4.52 -11.20 -20.20
C ASP A 111 5.40 -12.14 -21.06
N PRO A 112 4.85 -12.72 -22.15
CA PRO A 112 5.62 -13.60 -23.03
C PRO A 112 6.71 -12.88 -23.81
N LEU A 113 6.60 -11.56 -24.01
CA LEU A 113 7.60 -10.76 -24.70
C LEU A 113 8.78 -10.40 -23.79
N ARG A 114 8.60 -10.48 -22.47
CA ARG A 114 9.60 -10.15 -21.45
C ARG A 114 10.18 -8.76 -21.66
N GLU A 115 9.29 -7.80 -21.89
CA GLU A 115 9.66 -6.40 -22.08
C GLU A 115 10.19 -5.79 -20.77
N LYS A 116 11.39 -5.24 -20.83
CA LYS A 116 12.04 -4.56 -19.71
C LYS A 116 11.52 -3.13 -19.62
N LEU A 117 10.78 -2.88 -18.55
CA LEU A 117 10.31 -1.56 -18.17
C LEU A 117 11.35 -0.88 -17.29
N GLN A 118 11.45 0.45 -17.42
CA GLN A 118 12.38 1.26 -16.65
C GLN A 118 11.71 2.54 -16.16
N GLY A 119 12.15 3.03 -15.01
CA GLY A 119 11.73 4.31 -14.45
C GLY A 119 12.82 4.93 -13.59
N ASN A 120 12.59 6.19 -13.22
CA ASN A 120 13.41 6.96 -12.29
C ASN A 120 12.50 7.53 -11.20
N ILE A 121 13.02 7.63 -9.99
CA ILE A 121 12.41 8.39 -8.90
C ILE A 121 13.46 9.29 -8.28
N THR A 122 13.09 10.52 -7.96
CA THR A 122 13.94 11.47 -7.23
C THR A 122 13.32 11.88 -5.91
N TRP A 123 14.14 11.94 -4.86
CA TRP A 123 13.76 12.39 -3.52
C TRP A 123 14.74 13.42 -2.99
N LEU A 124 14.27 14.26 -2.08
CA LEU A 124 15.08 15.10 -1.21
C LEU A 124 15.17 14.49 0.19
N ILE A 125 16.23 14.85 0.91
CA ILE A 125 16.39 14.52 2.33
C ILE A 125 15.86 15.71 3.14
N PRO A 126 14.71 15.59 3.84
CA PRO A 126 14.11 16.71 4.56
C PRO A 126 14.89 17.08 5.82
N ASP A 127 15.65 16.14 6.41
CA ASP A 127 16.47 16.34 7.59
C ASP A 127 17.71 15.43 7.57
N PHE A 128 18.90 16.03 7.48
CA PHE A 128 20.18 15.30 7.50
C PHE A 128 20.53 14.72 8.88
N GLY A 129 19.84 15.11 9.95
CA GLY A 129 19.89 14.41 11.23
C GLY A 129 19.22 13.03 11.20
N THR A 130 18.34 12.79 10.22
CA THR A 130 17.63 11.52 9.99
C THR A 130 17.66 11.10 8.52
N PRO A 131 18.86 10.88 7.94
CA PRO A 131 19.03 10.79 6.48
C PRO A 131 18.44 9.54 5.83
N GLY A 132 17.90 8.60 6.63
CA GLY A 132 17.15 7.44 6.14
C GLY A 132 15.68 7.73 5.79
N HIS A 133 15.20 8.96 5.98
CA HIS A 133 13.88 9.42 5.52
C HIS A 133 14.03 10.31 4.30
N TRP A 134 13.36 9.97 3.21
CA TRP A 134 13.38 10.69 1.94
C TRP A 134 11.96 11.11 1.55
N MET A 135 11.84 12.27 0.91
CA MET A 135 10.56 12.83 0.47
C MET A 135 10.60 13.07 -1.03
N HIS A 136 9.56 12.64 -1.75
CA HIS A 136 9.52 12.74 -3.21
C HIS A 136 9.55 14.21 -3.66
N THR A 137 10.27 14.51 -4.75
CA THR A 137 10.41 15.88 -5.25
C THR A 137 9.31 16.28 -6.23
N GLU A 138 8.64 15.33 -6.88
CA GLU A 138 7.65 15.62 -7.92
C GLU A 138 6.22 15.68 -7.37
N ASP A 139 5.44 16.65 -7.87
CA ASP A 139 4.06 16.93 -7.47
C ASP A 139 3.01 16.01 -8.12
N ILE A 140 3.43 15.03 -8.94
CA ILE A 140 2.50 14.12 -9.66
C ILE A 140 1.69 13.22 -8.72
N TYR A 141 2.10 13.11 -7.46
CA TYR A 141 1.36 12.41 -6.43
C TYR A 141 0.51 13.42 -5.65
N GLU A 142 -0.81 13.23 -5.63
CA GLU A 142 -1.74 14.05 -4.84
C GLU A 142 -1.58 13.82 -3.31
N GLY A 143 -0.41 14.14 -2.76
CA GLY A 143 -0.10 14.09 -1.33
C GLY A 143 1.35 13.73 -1.01
N ILE A 144 1.57 13.25 0.21
CA ILE A 144 2.91 12.99 0.76
C ILE A 144 3.39 11.63 0.26
N TYR A 145 4.48 11.57 -0.51
CA TYR A 145 5.18 10.32 -0.86
C TYR A 145 6.53 10.27 -0.12
N ASN A 146 6.61 9.45 0.93
CA ASN A 146 7.82 9.24 1.72
C ASN A 146 8.44 7.88 1.43
N THR A 147 9.76 7.84 1.41
CA THR A 147 10.57 6.62 1.42
C THR A 147 11.34 6.57 2.73
N TYR A 148 11.42 5.39 3.34
CA TYR A 148 12.16 5.15 4.56
C TYR A 148 13.06 3.94 4.40
N VAL A 149 14.34 4.10 4.69
CA VAL A 149 15.24 2.96 4.93
C VAL A 149 14.97 2.46 6.34
N LEU A 150 14.37 1.28 6.46
CA LEU A 150 13.98 0.71 7.74
C LEU A 150 15.16 0.01 8.42
N ASP A 151 15.96 -0.70 7.65
CA ASP A 151 17.15 -1.42 8.12
C ASP A 151 18.06 -1.79 6.93
N THR A 152 19.35 -1.97 7.15
CA THR A 152 20.31 -2.42 6.12
C THR A 152 21.63 -2.85 6.78
N ASP A 153 22.32 -3.83 6.20
CA ASP A 153 23.73 -4.10 6.51
C ASP A 153 24.69 -3.50 5.47
N TYR A 154 24.14 -2.77 4.49
CA TYR A 154 24.80 -2.10 3.36
C TYR A 154 25.44 -3.04 2.33
N GLN A 155 25.95 -4.19 2.77
CA GLN A 155 26.78 -5.10 1.98
C GLN A 155 26.00 -6.25 1.35
N ASN A 156 24.90 -6.69 1.96
CA ASN A 156 24.18 -7.88 1.53
C ASN A 156 22.70 -7.59 1.35
N TRP A 157 22.05 -6.90 2.28
CA TRP A 157 20.62 -6.69 2.27
C TRP A 157 20.22 -5.29 2.76
N GLY A 158 19.05 -4.85 2.31
CA GLY A 158 18.39 -3.62 2.76
C GLY A 158 16.89 -3.81 2.82
N LEU A 159 16.21 -3.00 3.63
CA LEU A 159 14.77 -2.96 3.74
C LEU A 159 14.30 -1.51 3.62
N ILE A 160 13.54 -1.24 2.56
CA ILE A 160 12.95 0.08 2.33
C ILE A 160 11.44 0.00 2.27
N MET A 161 10.79 1.08 2.68
CA MET A 161 9.34 1.21 2.70
C MET A 161 8.93 2.54 2.09
N HIS A 162 7.91 2.49 1.24
CA HIS A 162 7.26 3.66 0.67
C HIS A 162 5.88 3.84 1.29
N CYS A 163 5.48 5.09 1.48
CA CYS A 163 4.11 5.41 1.80
C CYS A 163 3.67 6.68 1.08
N ALA A 164 2.53 6.59 0.39
CA ALA A 164 1.89 7.73 -0.25
C ALA A 164 0.52 8.01 0.36
N GLU A 165 0.30 9.20 0.89
CA GLU A 165 -1.03 9.68 1.24
C GLU A 165 -1.70 10.23 -0.01
N LYS A 166 -2.95 9.82 -0.28
CA LYS A 166 -3.74 10.33 -1.40
C LYS A 166 -5.04 10.94 -0.88
N LYS A 167 -5.36 12.15 -1.29
CA LYS A 167 -6.60 12.81 -0.86
C LYS A 167 -7.81 11.97 -1.27
N LYS A 168 -8.72 11.68 -0.32
CA LYS A 168 -9.94 10.84 -0.51
C LYS A 168 -9.71 9.36 -0.82
N HIS A 169 -8.49 8.91 -1.08
CA HIS A 169 -8.18 7.50 -1.32
C HIS A 169 -7.49 6.86 -0.11
N PRO A 170 -7.49 5.51 0.01
CA PRO A 170 -6.59 4.84 0.93
C PRO A 170 -5.13 5.22 0.63
N ARG A 171 -4.29 5.22 1.66
CA ARG A 171 -2.86 5.38 1.49
C ARG A 171 -2.31 4.22 0.66
N TYR A 172 -1.27 4.50 -0.11
CA TYR A 172 -0.47 3.47 -0.74
C TYR A 172 0.68 3.09 0.19
N LEU A 173 0.90 1.79 0.38
CA LEU A 173 2.08 1.25 1.07
C LEU A 173 2.82 0.34 0.12
N SER A 174 4.15 0.43 0.11
CA SER A 174 5.02 -0.56 -0.53
C SER A 174 6.23 -0.86 0.34
N ALA A 175 6.78 -2.06 0.23
CA ALA A 175 8.05 -2.41 0.87
C ALA A 175 8.88 -3.31 -0.06
N LEU A 176 10.19 -3.07 -0.05
CA LEU A 176 11.16 -3.78 -0.88
C LEU A 176 12.23 -4.38 0.03
N LEU A 177 12.41 -5.71 -0.06
CA LEU A 177 13.61 -6.36 0.43
C LEU A 177 14.64 -6.32 -0.69
N LEU A 178 15.76 -5.68 -0.40
CA LEU A 178 16.86 -5.49 -1.32
C LEU A 178 17.96 -6.49 -1.02
N SER A 179 18.62 -7.00 -2.06
CA SER A 179 19.82 -7.83 -1.94
C SER A 179 20.89 -7.37 -2.93
N ARG A 180 22.16 -7.37 -2.51
CA ARG A 180 23.29 -7.16 -3.45
C ARG A 180 23.45 -8.32 -4.42
N GLN A 181 22.88 -9.48 -4.09
CA GLN A 181 22.86 -10.69 -4.92
C GLN A 181 21.44 -11.00 -5.43
N PRO A 182 21.27 -11.84 -6.47
CA PRO A 182 19.94 -12.21 -6.99
C PRO A 182 19.05 -12.96 -5.99
N THR A 183 19.63 -13.48 -4.91
CA THR A 183 18.91 -14.21 -3.86
C THR A 183 19.36 -13.73 -2.47
N LEU A 184 18.60 -14.12 -1.46
CA LEU A 184 18.89 -13.86 -0.06
C LEU A 184 18.49 -15.09 0.76
N GLY A 185 19.23 -15.40 1.83
CA GLY A 185 18.90 -16.56 2.67
C GLY A 185 17.58 -16.39 3.43
N ASP A 186 16.83 -17.47 3.61
CA ASP A 186 15.50 -17.47 4.24
C ASP A 186 15.49 -16.87 5.65
N ASN A 187 16.57 -17.06 6.41
CA ASN A 187 16.73 -16.48 7.75
C ASN A 187 16.74 -14.94 7.69
N VAL A 188 17.44 -14.36 6.72
CA VAL A 188 17.50 -12.91 6.54
C VAL A 188 16.16 -12.39 6.03
N ILE A 189 15.54 -13.08 5.06
CA ILE A 189 14.20 -12.74 4.58
C ILE A 189 13.20 -12.71 5.75
N THR A 190 13.19 -13.74 6.60
CA THR A 190 12.30 -13.82 7.77
C THR A 190 12.56 -12.66 8.73
N PHE A 191 13.82 -12.40 9.08
CA PHE A 191 14.22 -11.28 9.94
C PHE A 191 13.73 -9.92 9.42
N LEU A 192 13.81 -9.68 8.11
CA LEU A 192 13.35 -8.41 7.51
C LEU A 192 11.82 -8.31 7.48
N ARG A 193 11.14 -9.41 7.14
CA ARG A 193 9.66 -9.47 7.13
C ARG A 193 9.06 -9.17 8.50
N GLU A 194 9.65 -9.67 9.58
CA GLU A 194 9.16 -9.45 10.95
C GLU A 194 9.13 -7.97 11.37
N LYS A 195 9.85 -7.08 10.67
CA LYS A 195 9.86 -5.64 10.97
C LYS A 195 8.65 -4.89 10.40
N LEU A 196 7.94 -5.46 9.43
CA LEU A 196 6.93 -4.78 8.62
C LEU A 196 5.51 -4.71 9.22
N PRO A 197 5.01 -5.72 9.97
CA PRO A 197 3.64 -5.70 10.51
C PRO A 197 3.32 -4.47 11.37
N ARG A 198 4.32 -3.89 12.05
CA ARG A 198 4.15 -2.66 12.84
C ARG A 198 3.75 -1.43 12.01
N TYR A 199 3.88 -1.53 10.69
CA TYR A 199 3.53 -0.50 9.71
C TYR A 199 2.31 -0.88 8.87
N ASP A 200 1.52 -1.85 9.35
CA ASP A 200 0.31 -2.36 8.71
C ASP A 200 0.57 -2.96 7.32
N ILE A 201 1.76 -3.51 7.10
CA ILE A 201 2.08 -4.32 5.91
C ILE A 201 1.69 -5.76 6.20
N ASP A 202 0.82 -6.30 5.35
CA ASP A 202 0.38 -7.68 5.44
C ASP A 202 1.36 -8.61 4.73
N LEU A 203 1.96 -9.51 5.51
CA LEU A 203 2.98 -10.43 5.04
C LEU A 203 2.43 -11.50 4.09
N SER A 204 1.11 -11.74 4.05
CA SER A 204 0.52 -12.67 3.07
C SER A 204 0.61 -12.15 1.63
N PHE A 205 0.77 -10.84 1.45
CA PHE A 205 0.89 -10.17 0.14
C PHE A 205 2.33 -9.71 -0.14
N MET A 206 3.31 -10.24 0.60
CA MET A 206 4.72 -10.06 0.27
C MET A 206 5.17 -11.18 -0.67
N PHE A 207 5.37 -10.82 -1.93
CA PHE A 207 5.70 -11.72 -3.01
C PHE A 207 7.20 -11.83 -3.23
N ALA A 208 7.69 -13.03 -3.51
CA ALA A 208 9.05 -13.23 -3.96
C ALA A 208 9.19 -12.74 -5.41
N ILE A 209 10.26 -12.01 -5.69
CA ILE A 209 10.59 -11.58 -7.04
C ILE A 209 11.59 -12.56 -7.64
N ASN A 210 11.21 -13.16 -8.75
CA ASN A 210 12.09 -14.07 -9.47
C ASN A 210 13.21 -13.27 -10.16
N GLN A 211 14.46 -13.60 -9.84
CA GLN A 211 15.67 -12.99 -10.43
C GLN A 211 16.39 -13.93 -11.42
N THR A 212 15.76 -15.03 -11.82
CA THR A 212 16.29 -15.98 -12.82
C THR A 212 15.92 -15.54 -14.24
N SER A 213 16.77 -15.90 -15.20
CA SER A 213 16.55 -15.63 -16.63
C SER A 213 16.32 -14.14 -16.95
N CYS A 214 17.01 -13.24 -16.25
CA CYS A 214 16.92 -11.79 -16.44
C CYS A 214 17.89 -11.25 -17.50
N GLU A 215 18.49 -12.16 -18.28
CA GLU A 215 19.38 -11.83 -19.39
C GLU A 215 18.57 -11.71 -20.69
N HIS A 216 19.03 -10.90 -21.63
CA HIS A 216 18.42 -10.72 -22.95
C HIS A 216 16.93 -10.28 -22.92
N LEU A 217 16.54 -9.48 -21.93
CA LEU A 217 15.21 -8.86 -21.91
C LEU A 217 15.04 -7.92 -23.10
N MET A 218 13.84 -7.88 -23.67
CA MET A 218 13.53 -6.93 -24.75
C MET A 218 13.54 -5.52 -24.15
N GLU A 219 14.29 -4.58 -24.73
CA GLU A 219 14.18 -3.20 -24.31
C GLU A 219 12.80 -2.67 -24.70
N SER A 220 12.12 -1.97 -23.79
CA SER A 220 10.89 -1.29 -24.14
C SER A 220 11.16 -0.32 -25.29
N SER A 221 10.66 -0.68 -26.47
CA SER A 221 10.70 0.21 -27.62
C SER A 221 9.78 1.37 -27.28
N LYS A 222 10.32 2.60 -27.26
CA LYS A 222 9.48 3.81 -27.20
C LYS A 222 8.45 3.86 -28.34
N ASP A 223 8.64 3.02 -29.36
CA ASP A 223 7.73 2.77 -30.47
C ASP A 223 7.30 1.29 -30.46
N ASP A 224 6.46 0.87 -29.50
CA ASP A 224 5.84 -0.46 -29.54
C ASP A 224 4.93 -0.58 -30.78
N PRO A 225 5.19 -1.51 -31.71
CA PRO A 225 4.34 -1.74 -32.87
C PRO A 225 2.93 -2.23 -32.53
N LEU A 226 2.67 -2.75 -31.33
CA LEU A 226 1.31 -3.12 -30.90
C LEU A 226 0.44 -1.92 -30.53
N ALA A 227 1.04 -0.80 -30.10
CA ALA A 227 0.33 0.47 -29.93
C ALA A 227 -0.25 0.99 -31.27
N TYR A 228 0.37 0.66 -32.40
CA TYR A 228 -0.17 0.93 -33.73
C TYR A 228 -1.33 0.00 -34.11
N ILE A 229 -1.34 -1.25 -33.67
CA ILE A 229 -2.42 -2.20 -34.02
C ILE A 229 -3.72 -1.85 -33.30
N VAL A 230 -3.65 -1.49 -32.00
CA VAL A 230 -4.83 -1.08 -31.23
C VAL A 230 -5.39 0.25 -31.75
N ASN A 231 -4.53 1.24 -32.05
CA ASN A 231 -4.96 2.50 -32.66
C ASN A 231 -5.44 2.35 -34.11
N GLY A 232 -4.90 1.37 -34.85
CA GLY A 232 -5.35 1.01 -36.19
C GLY A 232 -6.76 0.45 -36.19
N GLN A 233 -7.08 -0.44 -35.25
CA GLN A 233 -8.43 -0.98 -35.08
C GLN A 233 -9.44 0.07 -34.59
N GLN A 234 -9.01 0.97 -33.68
CA GLN A 234 -9.83 2.10 -33.22
C GLN A 234 -10.17 3.07 -34.37
N ARG A 235 -9.19 3.43 -35.20
CA ARG A 235 -9.39 4.29 -36.39
C ARG A 235 -10.31 3.64 -37.42
N VAL A 236 -10.22 2.33 -37.64
CA VAL A 236 -11.14 1.62 -38.55
C VAL A 236 -12.57 1.63 -37.99
N ALA A 237 -12.75 1.42 -36.69
CA ALA A 237 -14.07 1.48 -36.04
C ALA A 237 -14.69 2.89 -36.08
N ASP A 238 -13.89 3.93 -35.92
CA ASP A 238 -14.35 5.32 -35.97
C ASP A 238 -14.65 5.78 -37.40
N ASN A 239 -13.87 5.32 -38.38
CA ASN A 239 -14.14 5.58 -39.80
C ASN A 239 -15.41 4.87 -40.30
N ILE A 240 -15.70 3.66 -39.82
CA ILE A 240 -16.95 2.96 -40.13
C ILE A 240 -18.17 3.67 -39.50
N LYS A 241 -18.01 4.32 -38.34
CA LYS A 241 -19.06 5.15 -37.73
C LYS A 241 -19.31 6.47 -38.47
N LEU A 242 -18.28 7.04 -39.10
CA LEU A 242 -18.39 8.26 -39.90
C LEU A 242 -19.06 8.02 -41.26
N ILE A 243 -18.87 6.84 -41.86
CA ILE A 243 -19.48 6.47 -43.15
C ILE A 243 -20.98 6.13 -43.01
N ASN A 244 -21.43 5.70 -41.82
CA ASN A 244 -22.80 5.28 -41.57
C ASN A 244 -23.66 6.33 -40.82
N LYS A 245 -23.25 7.61 -40.82
CA LYS A 245 -24.13 8.69 -40.35
C LYS A 245 -25.04 9.14 -41.51
N PRO A 246 -26.37 9.05 -41.37
CA PRO A 246 -27.32 9.45 -42.40
C PRO A 246 -27.32 10.97 -42.66
#